data_AF-A0A3A5VUM8-F1
#
_entry.id   AF-A0A3A5VUM8-F1
#
_cell.length_a   1.000
_cell.length_b   1.000
_cell.length_c   1.000
_cell.angle_alpha   90.00
_cell.angle_beta   90.00
_cell.angle_gamma   90.00
#
_symmetry.space_group_name_H-M   'P 1'
#
loop_
_entity.id
_entity.type
_entity.pdbx_description
1 polymer ?
#
loop_
_entity_poly.entity_id
_entity_poly.type
_entity_poly.pdbx_seq_one_letter_code
_entity_poly.pdbx_strand_id
1 'polypeptide(L)'
;MGFIQDWFGFNGWKELSTKGSIFATIAYRVFFVFGLAAAIILYSYASGGEDPSLFWIAVVGCVWFLIFQFMVNLIFVNGSR
;
A
#
# COMPACT_ATOMS: atom_id res chain seq x y z
N MET A 1 -5.20 -21.29 -8.81
CA MET A 1 -4.66 -20.07 -8.18
C MET A 1 -5.62 -19.67 -7.08
N GLY A 2 -5.12 -19.35 -5.90
CA GLY A 2 -5.98 -18.96 -4.78
C GLY A 2 -6.28 -17.47 -4.82
N PHE A 3 -7.50 -17.08 -4.44
CA PHE A 3 -7.94 -15.68 -4.33
C PHE A 3 -6.89 -14.76 -3.67
N ILE A 4 -6.22 -15.23 -2.61
CA ILE A 4 -5.19 -14.47 -1.89
C ILE A 4 -3.97 -14.19 -2.78
N GLN A 5 -3.53 -15.14 -3.60
CA GLN A 5 -2.37 -14.92 -4.48
C GLN A 5 -2.67 -13.89 -5.57
N ASP A 6 -3.88 -13.95 -6.13
CA ASP A 6 -4.34 -13.01 -7.15
C ASP A 6 -4.68 -11.65 -6.54
N TRP A 7 -5.09 -11.58 -5.28
CA TRP A 7 -5.35 -10.33 -4.56
C TRP A 7 -4.07 -9.60 -4.16
N PHE A 8 -3.01 -10.33 -3.83
CA PHE A 8 -1.72 -9.74 -3.46
C PHE A 8 -0.78 -9.53 -4.66
N GLY A 9 -1.19 -9.92 -5.87
CA GLY A 9 -0.48 -9.67 -7.11
C GLY A 9 0.84 -10.42 -7.25
N PHE A 10 1.04 -11.50 -6.48
CA PHE A 10 2.32 -12.20 -6.39
C PHE A 10 2.83 -12.73 -7.74
N ASN A 11 1.94 -12.94 -8.71
CA ASN A 11 2.32 -13.35 -10.06
C ASN A 11 3.04 -12.22 -10.81
N GLY A 12 2.50 -11.00 -10.80
CA GLY A 12 3.15 -9.85 -11.46
C GLY A 12 4.50 -9.49 -10.84
N TRP A 13 4.67 -9.70 -9.52
CA TRP A 13 5.97 -9.53 -8.86
C TRP A 13 7.03 -10.55 -9.32
N LYS A 14 6.63 -11.77 -9.67
CA LYS A 14 7.53 -12.84 -10.14
C LYS A 14 7.98 -12.65 -11.59
N GLU A 15 7.21 -11.93 -12.38
CA GLU A 15 7.50 -11.64 -13.79
C GLU A 15 8.47 -10.47 -13.98
N LEU A 16 8.76 -9.71 -12.91
CA LEU A 16 9.71 -8.61 -12.96
C LEU A 16 11.16 -9.10 -13.11
N SER A 17 11.91 -8.46 -14.00
CA SER A 17 13.37 -8.61 -14.04
C SER A 17 14.01 -8.16 -12.72
N THR A 18 15.24 -8.60 -12.42
CA THR A 18 15.95 -8.24 -11.18
C THR A 18 16.00 -6.73 -10.92
N LYS A 19 16.25 -5.92 -11.96
CA LYS A 19 16.25 -4.46 -11.86
C LYS A 19 14.84 -3.89 -11.61
N GLY A 20 13.83 -4.45 -12.28
CA GLY A 20 12.43 -4.06 -12.10
C GLY A 20 11.89 -4.37 -10.71
N SER A 21 12.24 -5.54 -10.16
CA SER A 21 11.85 -5.96 -8.82
C SER A 21 12.43 -5.04 -7.73
N ILE A 22 13.70 -4.64 -7.85
CA ILE A 22 14.33 -3.68 -6.92
C ILE A 22 13.61 -2.33 -6.99
N PHE A 23 13.39 -1.79 -8.19
CA PHE A 23 12.71 -0.50 -8.36
C PHE A 23 11.27 -0.54 -7.83
N ALA A 24 10.50 -1.57 -8.17
CA ALA A 24 9.14 -1.77 -7.69
C ALA A 24 9.09 -1.88 -6.16
N THR A 25 10.06 -2.57 -5.54
CA THR A 25 10.16 -2.67 -4.08
C THR A 25 10.44 -1.32 -3.43
N ILE A 26 11.35 -0.52 -4.00
CA ILE A 26 11.65 0.82 -3.48
C ILE A 26 10.43 1.72 -3.62
N ALA A 27 9.83 1.77 -4.82
CA ALA A 27 8.63 2.55 -5.09
C ALA A 27 7.49 2.15 -4.14
N TYR A 28 7.21 0.86 -3.99
CA TYR A 28 6.22 0.33 -3.06
C TYR A 28 6.42 0.87 -1.64
N ARG A 29 7.65 0.78 -1.11
CA ARG A 29 7.95 1.23 0.26
C ARG A 29 7.78 2.73 0.41
N VAL A 30 8.25 3.50 -0.57
CA VAL A 30 8.14 4.96 -0.60
C VAL A 30 6.68 5.38 -0.61
N PHE A 31 5.88 4.94 -1.59
CA PHE A 31 4.48 5.33 -1.71
C PHE A 31 3.63 4.88 -0.52
N PHE A 32 3.91 3.70 0.03
CA PHE A 32 3.21 3.23 1.22
C PHE A 32 3.42 4.17 2.41
N VAL A 33 4.68 4.51 2.71
CA VAL A 33 5.04 5.39 3.83
C VAL A 33 4.49 6.81 3.61
N PHE A 34 4.62 7.35 2.40
CA PHE A 34 4.07 8.68 2.08
C PHE A 34 2.56 8.74 2.22
N GLY A 35 1.83 7.72 1.73
CA GLY A 35 0.38 7.66 1.87
C GLY A 35 -0.07 7.51 3.32
N LEU A 36 0.64 6.70 4.11
CA LEU A 36 0.35 6.55 5.54
C LEU A 36 0.61 7.87 6.30
N ALA A 37 1.73 8.53 6.02
CA ALA A 37 2.03 9.84 6.60
C ALA A 37 0.96 10.88 6.24
N ALA A 38 0.52 10.91 4.98
CA ALA A 38 -0.54 11.80 4.53
C ALA A 38 -1.87 11.51 5.27
N ALA A 39 -2.23 10.24 5.47
CA ALA A 39 -3.43 9.87 6.20
C ALA A 39 -3.39 10.31 7.68
N ILE A 40 -2.22 10.19 8.33
CA ILE A 40 -2.01 10.64 9.71
C ILE A 40 -2.09 12.17 9.80
N ILE A 41 -1.39 12.89 8.91
CA ILE A 41 -1.39 14.36 8.87
C ILE A 41 -2.82 14.88 8.62
N LEU A 42 -3.54 14.27 7.67
CA LEU A 42 -4.92 14.67 7.34
C LEU A 42 -5.85 14.50 8.55
N TYR A 43 -5.69 13.41 9.32
CA TYR A 43 -6.44 13.24 10.56
C TYR A 43 -6.15 14.38 11.54
N SER A 44 -4.87 14.62 11.86
CA SER A 44 -4.48 15.68 12.80
C SER A 44 -4.97 17.05 12.36
N TYR A 45 -4.98 17.34 11.06
CA TYR A 45 -5.54 18.57 10.53
C TYR A 45 -7.07 18.64 10.73
N ALA A 46 -7.79 17.56 10.42
CA ALA A 46 -9.25 17.49 10.53
C ALA A 46 -9.75 17.47 11.98
N SER A 47 -8.96 16.94 12.92
CA SER A 47 -9.26 16.89 14.35
C SER A 47 -8.92 18.19 15.10
N GLY A 48 -8.49 19.25 14.41
CA GLY A 48 -8.13 20.51 15.06
C GLY A 48 -6.76 20.49 15.75
N GLY A 49 -5.85 19.62 15.31
CA GLY A 49 -4.49 19.50 15.83
C GLY A 49 -4.32 18.44 16.90
N GLU A 50 -5.36 17.65 17.20
CA GLU A 50 -5.24 16.54 18.15
C GLU A 50 -4.44 15.37 17.57
N ASP A 51 -3.54 14.82 18.39
CA ASP A 51 -2.77 13.64 18.01
C ASP A 51 -3.67 12.40 17.93
N PRO A 52 -3.53 11.58 16.88
CA PRO A 52 -4.29 10.35 16.76
C PRO A 52 -3.93 9.37 17.87
N SER A 53 -4.96 8.76 18.47
CA SER A 53 -4.77 7.66 19.41
C SER A 53 -4.08 6.47 18.74
N LEU A 54 -3.36 5.66 19.53
CA LEU A 54 -2.72 4.44 19.01
C LEU A 54 -3.72 3.50 18.32
N PHE A 55 -4.94 3.39 18.86
CA PHE A 55 -6.01 2.60 18.26
C PHE A 55 -6.37 3.11 16.87
N TRP A 56 -6.52 4.43 16.72
CA TRP A 56 -6.81 5.05 15.43
C TRP A 56 -5.69 4.80 14.41
N ILE A 57 -4.43 4.97 14.81
CA ILE A 57 -3.26 4.70 13.95
C ILE A 57 -3.27 3.24 13.49
N ALA A 58 -3.59 2.29 14.38
CA ALA A 58 -3.68 0.88 14.03
C ALA A 58 -4.79 0.61 13.00
N VAL A 59 -5.98 1.17 13.20
CA VAL A 59 -7.11 1.03 12.27
C VAL A 59 -6.77 1.61 10.90
N VAL A 60 -6.28 2.86 10.86
CA VAL A 60 -5.89 3.53 9.61
C VAL A 60 -4.76 2.77 8.92
N GLY A 61 -3.76 2.29 9.67
CA GLY A 61 -2.67 1.49 9.12
C GLY A 61 -3.16 0.19 8.47
N CYS A 62 -4.07 -0.53 9.13
CA CYS A 62 -4.69 -1.73 8.56
C CYS A 62 -5.52 -1.43 7.31
N VAL A 63 -6.38 -0.41 7.36
CA VAL A 63 -7.23 -0.03 6.22
C VAL A 63 -6.37 0.45 5.04
N TRP A 64 -5.39 1.32 5.31
CA TRP A 64 -4.46 1.82 4.30
C TRP A 64 -3.67 0.68 3.67
N PHE A 65 -3.17 -0.28 4.46
CA PHE A 65 -2.50 -1.46 3.94
C PHE A 65 -3.39 -2.24 2.97
N LEU A 66 -4.66 -2.49 3.30
CA LEU A 66 -5.58 -3.21 2.42
C LEU A 66 -5.85 -2.45 1.12
N ILE A 67 -6.09 -1.14 1.19
CA ILE A 67 -6.32 -0.29 0.02
C ILE A 67 -5.07 -0.24 -0.87
N PHE A 68 -3.91 0.00 -0.26
CA PHE A 68 -2.65 0.08 -0.99
C PHE A 68 -2.32 -1.25 -1.67
N GLN A 69 -2.50 -2.36 -0.96
CA GLN A 69 -2.28 -3.70 -1.52
C GLN A 69 -3.22 -3.96 -2.70
N PHE A 70 -4.48 -3.54 -2.60
CA PHE A 70 -5.44 -3.63 -3.70
C PHE A 70 -5.01 -2.78 -4.90
N MET A 71 -4.58 -1.53 -4.69
CA MET A 71 -4.09 -0.66 -5.77
C MET A 71 -2.88 -1.25 -6.49
N VAL A 72 -1.89 -1.71 -5.72
CA VAL A 72 -0.69 -2.39 -6.24
C VAL A 72 -1.08 -3.60 -7.06
N ASN A 73 -2.05 -4.37 -6.59
CA ASN A 73 -2.56 -5.52 -7.32
C ASN A 73 -3.17 -5.16 -8.68
N LEU A 74 -3.95 -4.08 -8.76
CA LEU A 74 -4.50 -3.62 -10.04
C LEU A 74 -3.38 -3.30 -11.04
N ILE A 75 -2.29 -2.68 -10.60
CA ILE A 75 -1.14 -2.36 -11.45
C ILE A 75 -0.47 -3.64 -11.97
N PHE A 76 -0.25 -4.62 -11.10
CA PHE A 76 0.54 -5.81 -11.44
C PHE A 76 -0.25 -6.96 -12.08
N VAL A 77 -1.56 -7.06 -11.86
CA VAL A 77 -2.42 -8.12 -12.41
C VAL A 77 -3.20 -7.65 -13.63
N ASN A 78 -3.70 -6.42 -13.65
CA ASN A 78 -4.41 -5.89 -14.82
C ASN A 78 -3.47 -5.18 -15.81
N GLY A 79 -2.30 -4.71 -15.37
CA GLY A 79 -1.29 -4.12 -16.26
C GLY A 79 -0.39 -5.13 -16.97
N SER A 80 -0.39 -6.40 -16.56
CA SER A 80 0.42 -7.48 -17.17
C SER A 80 -0.34 -8.33 -18.21
N ARG A 81 -1.64 -8.07 -18.41
CA ARG A 81 -2.47 -8.69 -19.45
C ARG A 81 -2.62 -7.75 -20.64
#